data_AF-A0A0M4GCL1-F1
#
_entry.id   AF-A0A0M4GCL1-F1
#
_cell.length_a   1.000
_cell.length_b   1.000
_cell.length_c   1.000
_cell.angle_alpha   90.00
_cell.angle_beta   90.00
_cell.angle_gamma   90.00
#
_symmetry.space_group_name_H-M   'P 1'
#
loop_
_entity.id
_entity.type
_entity.pdbx_description
1 polymer ?
#
loop_
_entity_poly.entity_id
_entity_poly.type
_entity_poly.pdbx_seq_one_letter_code
_entity_poly.pdbx_strand_id
1 'polypeptide(L)'
;MKSDLKKREIQNNYRKSLQQKRENKKHTLEAAFVIFAIVVIALYFLPDNLISTDTNFKGENKELKWFQGASAIDQELKRSSEHYRGIAIDTNPKPIKYLISTSLIDSEPGAEEAALELTDQAAGVIESLQLPLFLKEGETYEIIVLGKDNEELLRKEFQ
;
A
#
# COMPACT_ATOMS: atom_id res chain seq x y z
N MET A 1 -4.54 -80.08 10.68
CA MET A 1 -3.61 -79.87 9.54
C MET A 1 -4.10 -78.81 8.54
N LYS A 2 -5.29 -78.91 7.93
CA LYS A 2 -5.81 -77.90 6.98
C LYS A 2 -6.09 -76.51 7.61
N SER A 3 -6.52 -76.46 8.86
CA SER A 3 -6.79 -75.22 9.62
C SER A 3 -5.52 -74.43 9.96
N ASP A 4 -4.43 -75.12 10.32
CA ASP A 4 -3.15 -74.49 10.65
C ASP A 4 -2.44 -73.93 9.43
N LEU A 5 -2.60 -74.59 8.26
CA LEU A 5 -2.11 -74.07 6.99
C LEU A 5 -2.81 -72.76 6.60
N LYS A 6 -4.14 -72.70 6.72
CA LYS A 6 -4.91 -71.46 6.48
C LYS A 6 -4.54 -70.34 7.45
N LYS A 7 -4.33 -70.65 8.73
CA LYS A 7 -3.87 -69.65 9.73
C LYS A 7 -2.48 -69.11 9.40
N ARG A 8 -1.55 -69.96 8.96
CA ARG A 8 -0.20 -69.55 8.51
C ARG A 8 -0.25 -68.67 7.26
N GLU A 9 -1.12 -68.99 6.32
CA GLU A 9 -1.31 -68.19 5.10
C GLU A 9 -1.84 -66.78 5.42
N ILE A 10 -2.84 -66.67 6.32
CA ILE A 10 -3.36 -65.38 6.77
C ILE A 10 -2.28 -64.56 7.47
N GLN A 11 -1.48 -65.17 8.35
CA GLN A 11 -0.39 -64.46 9.04
C GLN A 11 0.70 -64.00 8.07
N ASN A 12 1.05 -64.82 7.08
CA ASN A 12 2.03 -64.45 6.05
C ASN A 12 1.52 -63.31 5.16
N ASN A 13 0.25 -63.35 4.76
CA ASN A 13 -0.37 -62.27 3.98
C ASN A 13 -0.45 -60.98 4.79
N TYR A 14 -0.76 -61.06 6.08
CA TYR A 14 -0.75 -59.91 6.99
C TYR A 14 0.65 -59.31 7.10
N ARG A 15 1.70 -60.13 7.31
CA ARG A 15 3.10 -59.69 7.37
C ARG A 15 3.57 -59.04 6.06
N LYS A 16 3.23 -59.64 4.92
CA LYS A 16 3.52 -59.07 3.59
C LYS A 16 2.84 -57.71 3.39
N SER A 17 1.56 -57.59 3.79
CA SER A 17 0.82 -56.33 3.68
C SER A 17 1.42 -55.22 4.57
N LEU A 18 1.97 -55.56 5.74
CA LEU A 18 2.64 -54.62 6.63
C LEU A 18 4.01 -54.17 6.07
N GLN A 19 4.77 -55.09 5.48
CA GLN A 19 6.04 -54.77 4.81
C GLN A 19 5.81 -53.88 3.59
N GLN A 20 4.85 -54.22 2.73
CA GLN A 20 4.49 -53.40 1.56
C GLN A 20 4.00 -52.01 1.96
N LYS A 21 3.19 -51.88 3.03
CA LYS A 21 2.80 -50.57 3.57
C LYS A 21 3.99 -49.76 4.06
N ARG A 22 5.00 -50.40 4.66
CA ARG A 22 6.21 -49.72 5.15
C ARG A 22 7.09 -49.25 3.98
N GLU A 23 7.27 -50.07 2.96
CA GLU A 23 8.01 -49.71 1.73
C GLU A 23 7.30 -48.59 0.96
N ASN A 24 5.99 -48.68 0.77
CA ASN A 24 5.22 -47.62 0.13
C ASN A 24 5.34 -46.29 0.88
N LYS A 25 5.26 -46.30 2.23
CA LYS A 25 5.45 -45.09 3.05
C LYS A 25 6.85 -44.50 2.90
N LYS A 26 7.88 -45.34 2.81
CA LYS A 26 9.26 -44.88 2.58
C LYS A 26 9.39 -44.21 1.22
N HIS A 27 8.84 -44.81 0.16
CA HIS A 27 8.87 -44.22 -1.18
C HIS A 27 8.01 -42.95 -1.30
N THR A 28 6.88 -42.87 -0.61
CA THR A 28 6.08 -41.63 -0.54
C THR A 28 6.85 -40.52 0.16
N LEU A 29 7.61 -40.83 1.23
CA LEU A 29 8.43 -39.85 1.93
C LEU A 29 9.60 -39.36 1.05
N GLU A 30 10.26 -40.28 0.34
CA GLU A 30 11.32 -39.96 -0.62
C GLU A 30 10.79 -39.07 -1.75
N ALA A 31 9.63 -39.40 -2.32
CA ALA A 31 9.00 -38.58 -3.36
C ALA A 31 8.62 -37.17 -2.86
N ALA A 32 8.05 -37.07 -1.66
CA ALA A 32 7.73 -35.79 -1.05
C ALA A 32 8.99 -34.93 -0.81
N PHE A 33 10.08 -35.56 -0.36
CA PHE A 33 11.36 -34.88 -0.18
C PHE A 33 11.95 -34.39 -1.50
N VAL A 34 11.89 -35.19 -2.56
CA VAL A 34 12.35 -34.80 -3.90
C VAL A 34 11.54 -33.62 -4.44
N ILE A 35 10.21 -33.66 -4.32
CA ILE A 35 9.34 -32.54 -4.74
C ILE A 35 9.66 -31.29 -3.93
N PHE A 36 9.82 -31.42 -2.61
CA PHE A 36 10.17 -30.28 -1.76
C PHE A 36 11.53 -29.69 -2.13
N ALA A 37 12.54 -30.51 -2.37
CA ALA A 37 13.86 -30.07 -2.80
C ALA A 37 13.81 -29.34 -4.15
N ILE A 38 13.02 -29.84 -5.11
CA ILE A 38 12.81 -29.18 -6.41
C ILE A 38 12.14 -27.82 -6.24
N VAL A 39 11.12 -27.71 -5.37
CA VAL A 39 10.44 -26.44 -5.09
C VAL A 39 11.41 -25.44 -4.45
N VAL A 40 12.19 -25.86 -3.46
CA VAL A 40 13.19 -25.00 -2.81
C VAL A 40 14.24 -24.53 -3.81
N ILE A 41 14.79 -25.45 -4.62
CA ILE A 41 15.75 -25.12 -5.66
C ILE A 41 15.13 -24.14 -6.67
N ALA A 42 13.90 -24.40 -7.13
CA ALA A 42 13.20 -23.49 -8.02
C ALA A 42 13.06 -22.08 -7.41
N LEU A 43 12.70 -21.97 -6.12
CA LEU A 43 12.63 -20.69 -5.42
C LEU A 43 13.99 -19.98 -5.30
N TYR A 44 15.09 -20.70 -5.14
CA TYR A 44 16.45 -20.12 -5.14
C TYR A 44 16.91 -19.64 -6.52
N PHE A 45 16.42 -20.26 -7.60
CA PHE A 45 16.75 -19.90 -8.98
C PHE A 45 15.66 -19.05 -9.65
N LEU A 46 14.60 -18.68 -8.92
CA LEU A 46 13.64 -17.69 -9.41
C LEU A 46 14.41 -16.37 -9.57
N PRO A 47 14.43 -15.78 -10.79
CA PRO A 47 15.03 -14.47 -10.96
C PRO A 47 14.31 -13.45 -10.08
N ASP A 48 15.06 -12.52 -9.48
CA ASP A 48 14.56 -11.54 -8.50
C ASP A 48 13.35 -10.73 -9.00
N ASN A 49 13.13 -10.66 -10.31
CA ASN A 49 12.01 -10.00 -10.98
C ASN A 49 10.65 -10.71 -10.87
N LEU A 50 10.56 -11.94 -10.34
CA LEU A 50 9.27 -12.63 -10.12
C LEU A 50 8.76 -12.55 -8.68
N ILE A 51 9.65 -12.33 -7.71
CA ILE A 51 9.32 -12.03 -6.28
C ILE A 51 9.62 -10.55 -5.99
N SER A 52 9.91 -9.77 -7.02
CA SER A 52 9.72 -8.33 -6.95
C SER A 52 8.22 -8.12 -6.87
N THR A 53 7.74 -7.64 -5.73
CA THR A 53 6.71 -6.60 -5.74
C THR A 53 7.30 -5.49 -6.59
N ASP A 54 7.18 -5.62 -7.91
CA ASP A 54 7.75 -4.71 -8.89
C ASP A 54 6.90 -3.44 -8.80
N THR A 55 7.19 -2.65 -7.77
CA THR A 55 6.91 -1.22 -7.71
C THR A 55 7.83 -0.46 -8.66
N ASN A 56 8.52 -1.15 -9.58
CA ASN A 56 9.01 -0.58 -10.83
C ASN A 56 7.85 -0.21 -11.78
N PHE A 57 6.91 0.60 -11.28
CA PHE A 57 6.26 1.62 -12.08
C PHE A 57 7.37 2.57 -12.56
N LYS A 58 7.99 2.22 -13.70
CA LYS A 58 8.97 3.04 -14.43
C LYS A 58 8.34 4.27 -15.12
N GLY A 59 7.30 4.80 -14.50
CA GLY A 59 6.89 6.19 -14.57
C GLY A 59 6.52 6.55 -13.15
N GLU A 60 7.29 7.40 -12.48
CA GLU A 60 6.80 8.05 -11.27
C GLU A 60 5.45 8.65 -11.63
N ASN A 61 4.37 8.05 -11.11
CA ASN A 61 3.06 8.59 -11.35
C ASN A 61 2.99 9.87 -10.52
N LYS A 62 3.34 10.99 -11.17
CA LYS A 62 3.33 12.34 -10.59
C LYS A 62 2.04 12.54 -9.80
N GLU A 63 0.90 12.17 -10.38
CA GLU A 63 -0.41 12.28 -9.72
C GLU A 63 -0.44 11.50 -8.41
N LEU A 64 0.08 10.26 -8.37
CA LEU A 64 0.16 9.47 -7.14
C LEU A 64 0.99 10.16 -6.05
N LYS A 65 2.09 10.83 -6.40
CA LYS A 65 2.90 11.61 -5.44
C LYS A 65 2.12 12.79 -4.87
N TRP A 66 1.35 13.49 -5.71
CA TRP A 66 0.47 14.57 -5.26
C TRP A 66 -0.71 14.05 -4.41
N PHE A 67 -1.28 12.88 -4.72
CA PHE A 67 -2.25 12.21 -3.85
C PHE A 67 -1.64 11.81 -2.48
N GLN A 68 -0.39 11.36 -2.45
CA GLN A 68 0.34 11.12 -1.19
C GLN A 68 0.52 12.41 -0.40
N GLY A 69 0.79 13.53 -1.10
CA GLY A 69 0.80 14.87 -0.51
C GLY A 69 -0.50 15.23 0.19
N ALA A 70 -1.65 15.03 -0.47
CA ALA A 70 -2.96 15.24 0.15
C ALA A 70 -3.12 14.42 1.43
N SER A 71 -2.73 13.15 1.42
CA SER A 71 -2.81 12.29 2.60
C SER A 71 -1.91 12.75 3.74
N ALA A 72 -0.72 13.29 3.45
CA ALA A 72 0.20 13.78 4.48
C ALA A 72 -0.32 15.09 5.09
N ILE A 73 -0.82 16.00 4.25
CA ILE A 73 -1.46 17.25 4.70
C ILE A 73 -2.67 16.92 5.58
N ASP A 74 -3.51 15.97 5.16
CA ASP A 74 -4.68 15.54 5.94
C ASP A 74 -4.29 15.07 7.35
N GLN A 75 -3.21 14.31 7.47
CA GLN A 75 -2.73 13.82 8.77
C GLN A 75 -2.16 14.94 9.64
N GLU A 76 -1.46 15.90 9.05
CA GLU A 76 -0.87 17.02 9.77
C GLU A 76 -1.95 17.97 10.27
N LEU A 77 -2.82 18.44 9.38
CA LEU A 77 -3.85 19.44 9.71
C LEU A 77 -4.91 18.91 10.68
N LYS A 78 -5.21 17.60 10.65
CA LYS A 78 -6.07 16.95 11.66
C LYS A 78 -5.51 17.05 13.08
N ARG A 79 -4.20 17.16 13.24
CA ARG A 79 -3.53 17.22 14.55
C ARG A 79 -3.32 18.66 15.00
N SER A 80 -3.10 19.58 14.05
CA SER A 80 -2.70 20.95 14.35
C SER A 80 -3.86 21.95 14.41
N SER A 81 -5.02 21.66 13.81
CA SER A 81 -6.13 22.61 13.74
C SER A 81 -7.49 21.99 14.07
N GLU A 82 -8.22 22.63 14.98
CA GLU A 82 -9.60 22.26 15.32
C GLU A 82 -10.62 22.67 14.24
N HIS A 83 -10.24 23.63 13.38
CA HIS A 83 -11.07 24.15 12.30
C HIS A 83 -11.01 23.28 11.05
N TYR A 84 -9.99 22.41 10.91
CA TYR A 84 -9.85 21.53 9.77
C TYR A 84 -10.99 20.49 9.69
N ARG A 85 -11.47 20.23 8.46
CA ARG A 85 -12.54 19.25 8.20
C ARG A 85 -12.18 18.22 7.15
N GLY A 86 -11.31 18.56 6.20
CA GLY A 86 -10.87 17.63 5.18
C GLY A 86 -10.04 18.30 4.11
N ILE A 87 -9.48 17.49 3.21
CA ILE A 87 -8.75 17.95 2.05
C ILE A 87 -9.18 17.14 0.83
N ALA A 88 -9.33 17.84 -0.28
CA ALA A 88 -9.44 17.25 -1.60
C ALA A 88 -8.27 17.72 -2.47
N ILE A 89 -7.97 16.95 -3.51
CA ILE A 89 -7.00 17.35 -4.52
C ILE A 89 -7.66 17.27 -5.89
N ASP A 90 -7.48 18.33 -6.66
CA ASP A 90 -7.83 18.39 -8.08
C ASP A 90 -6.54 18.46 -8.90
N THR A 91 -6.28 17.44 -9.70
CA THR A 91 -5.12 17.38 -10.58
C THR A 91 -5.46 17.71 -12.04
N ASN A 92 -6.74 17.95 -12.37
CA ASN A 92 -7.19 18.19 -13.73
C ASN A 92 -8.46 19.06 -13.80
N PRO A 93 -8.37 20.32 -14.28
CA PRO A 93 -7.26 20.92 -15.03
C PRO A 93 -6.10 21.41 -14.16
N LYS A 94 -4.92 21.63 -14.77
CA LYS A 94 -3.78 22.31 -14.12
C LYS A 94 -4.10 23.79 -13.83
N PRO A 95 -3.50 24.42 -12.80
CA PRO A 95 -2.52 23.88 -11.84
C PRO A 95 -3.11 22.83 -10.90
N ILE A 96 -2.26 22.05 -10.22
CA ILE A 96 -2.73 21.09 -9.19
C ILE A 96 -3.26 21.89 -8.01
N LYS A 97 -4.46 21.57 -7.52
CA LYS A 97 -5.12 22.32 -6.44
C LYS A 97 -5.36 21.43 -5.24
N TYR A 98 -4.87 21.85 -4.08
CA TYR A 98 -5.31 21.32 -2.80
C TYR A 98 -6.44 22.19 -2.26
N LEU A 99 -7.58 21.57 -1.98
CA LEU A 99 -8.78 22.20 -1.45
C LEU A 99 -8.92 21.79 0.01
N ILE A 100 -8.56 22.66 0.94
CA ILE A 100 -8.64 22.44 2.39
C ILE A 100 -10.00 22.93 2.87
N SER A 101 -10.88 22.02 3.28
CA SER A 101 -12.18 22.36 3.85
C SER A 101 -12.07 22.62 5.35
N THR A 102 -12.67 23.71 5.81
CA THR A 102 -12.65 24.13 7.21
C THR A 102 -14.05 24.38 7.75
N SER A 103 -14.18 24.65 9.06
CA SER A 103 -15.40 25.18 9.66
C SER A 103 -15.34 26.68 9.96
N LEU A 104 -14.36 27.39 9.38
CA LEU A 104 -14.22 28.85 9.50
C LEU A 104 -15.33 29.55 8.72
N ILE A 105 -15.73 30.73 9.17
CA ILE A 105 -16.70 31.57 8.47
C ILE A 105 -15.98 32.87 8.09
N ASP A 106 -16.05 33.29 6.82
CA ASP A 106 -15.33 34.47 6.31
C ASP A 106 -15.55 35.75 7.14
N SER A 107 -16.77 35.94 7.67
CA SER A 107 -17.10 37.10 8.50
C SER A 107 -16.52 37.06 9.92
N GLU A 108 -15.94 35.95 10.37
CA GLU A 108 -15.37 35.82 11.71
C GLU A 108 -13.98 36.47 11.80
N PRO A 109 -13.73 37.29 12.84
CA PRO A 109 -12.41 37.84 13.06
C PRO A 109 -11.39 36.73 13.29
N GLY A 110 -10.32 36.71 12.51
CA GLY A 110 -9.25 35.69 12.56
C GLY A 110 -9.41 34.54 11.56
N ALA A 111 -10.49 34.50 10.77
CA ALA A 111 -10.66 33.48 9.73
C ALA A 111 -9.52 33.51 8.69
N GLU A 112 -9.11 34.69 8.26
CA GLU A 112 -7.98 34.87 7.32
C GLU A 112 -6.66 34.39 7.92
N GLU A 113 -6.37 34.71 9.19
CA GLU A 113 -5.15 34.30 9.89
C GLU A 113 -5.11 32.77 10.07
N ALA A 114 -6.22 32.15 10.47
CA ALA A 114 -6.33 30.70 10.54
C ALA A 114 -6.19 30.02 9.16
N ALA A 115 -6.75 30.60 8.11
CA ALA A 115 -6.58 30.11 6.74
C ALA A 115 -5.12 30.23 6.27
N LEU A 116 -4.43 31.31 6.65
CA LEU A 116 -3.01 31.51 6.38
C LEU A 116 -2.15 30.45 7.05
N GLU A 117 -2.37 30.19 8.34
CA GLU A 117 -1.65 29.15 9.08
C GLU A 117 -1.84 27.76 8.47
N LEU A 118 -3.07 27.39 8.11
CA LEU A 118 -3.36 26.12 7.45
C LEU A 118 -2.64 25.99 6.10
N THR A 119 -2.59 27.09 5.35
CA THR A 119 -1.91 27.13 4.05
C THR A 119 -0.40 26.96 4.21
N ASP A 120 0.20 27.65 5.18
CA ASP A 120 1.65 27.61 5.42
C ASP A 120 2.08 26.24 5.97
N GLN A 121 1.26 25.60 6.82
CA GLN A 121 1.49 24.22 7.26
C GLN A 121 1.40 23.23 6.11
N ALA A 122 0.37 23.35 5.26
CA ALA A 122 0.23 22.49 4.08
C ALA A 122 1.40 22.66 3.11
N ALA A 123 1.84 23.90 2.86
CA ALA A 123 3.02 24.20 2.05
C ALA A 123 4.29 23.55 2.63
N GLY A 124 4.50 23.65 3.95
CA GLY A 124 5.63 23.00 4.61
C GLY A 124 5.66 21.48 4.44
N VAL A 125 4.49 20.82 4.48
CA VAL A 125 4.38 19.38 4.19
C VAL A 125 4.77 19.08 2.74
N ILE A 126 4.26 19.86 1.78
CA ILE A 126 4.54 19.71 0.35
C ILE A 126 6.05 19.86 0.06
N GLU A 127 6.69 20.86 0.66
CA GLU A 127 8.13 21.10 0.56
C GLU A 127 8.94 19.94 1.17
N SER A 128 8.54 19.44 2.34
CA SER A 128 9.23 18.32 3.01
C SER A 128 9.21 17.03 2.18
N LEU A 129 8.14 16.82 1.42
CA LEU A 129 7.96 15.71 0.50
C LEU A 129 8.61 15.94 -0.87
N GLN A 130 9.22 17.10 -1.08
CA GLN A 130 9.87 17.51 -2.32
C GLN A 130 8.95 17.41 -3.54
N LEU A 131 7.64 17.63 -3.35
CA LEU A 131 6.66 17.53 -4.43
C LEU A 131 6.85 18.56 -5.56
N PRO A 132 7.34 19.79 -5.29
CA PRO A 132 7.62 20.76 -6.36
C PRO A 132 8.64 20.26 -7.38
N LEU A 133 9.52 19.30 -7.04
CA LEU A 133 10.46 18.70 -7.99
C LEU A 133 9.77 17.95 -9.14
N PHE A 134 8.50 17.56 -8.97
CA PHE A 134 7.72 16.93 -10.03
C PHE A 134 7.04 17.94 -10.95
N LEU A 135 7.08 19.23 -10.66
CA LEU A 135 6.58 20.29 -11.54
C LEU A 135 7.55 20.51 -12.69
N LYS A 136 7.00 20.75 -13.89
CA LYS A 136 7.81 21.21 -15.01
C LYS A 136 8.11 22.69 -14.81
N GLU A 137 9.15 23.18 -15.48
CA GLU A 137 9.49 24.60 -15.49
C GLU A 137 8.27 25.45 -15.89
N GLY A 138 7.89 26.39 -15.01
CA GLY A 138 6.72 27.25 -15.17
C GLY A 138 5.36 26.63 -14.78
N GLU A 139 5.32 25.39 -14.27
CA GLU A 139 4.10 24.85 -13.66
C GLU A 139 3.98 25.29 -12.20
N THR A 140 2.75 25.55 -11.76
CA THR A 140 2.43 25.94 -10.39
C THR A 140 1.47 24.95 -9.73
N TYR A 141 1.32 25.07 -8.42
CA TYR A 141 0.25 24.44 -7.65
C TYR A 141 -0.44 25.47 -6.75
N GLU A 142 -1.70 25.22 -6.43
CA GLU A 142 -2.49 26.08 -5.57
C GLU A 142 -2.88 25.35 -4.29
N ILE A 143 -2.89 26.09 -3.19
CA ILE A 143 -3.55 25.70 -1.95
C ILE A 143 -4.70 26.68 -1.73
N ILE A 144 -5.91 26.14 -1.65
CA ILE A 144 -7.16 26.90 -1.51
C ILE A 144 -7.81 26.44 -0.20
N VAL A 145 -8.05 27.39 0.70
CA VAL A 145 -8.77 27.14 1.95
C VAL A 145 -10.22 27.56 1.79
N LEU A 146 -11.11 26.60 2.00
CA LEU A 146 -12.55 26.75 1.92
C LEU A 146 -13.14 26.89 3.33
N GLY A 147 -14.01 27.88 3.50
CA GLY A 147 -14.82 28.07 4.69
C GLY A 147 -15.95 27.06 4.81
N LYS A 148 -16.78 27.25 5.83
CA LYS A 148 -17.84 26.33 6.23
C LYS A 148 -18.89 26.10 5.14
N ASP A 149 -19.17 27.13 4.34
CA ASP A 149 -20.17 27.11 3.27
C ASP A 149 -19.52 26.94 1.88
N ASN A 150 -18.28 26.44 1.83
CA ASN A 150 -17.42 26.31 0.65
C ASN A 150 -17.06 27.65 -0.03
N GLU A 151 -17.13 28.75 0.71
CA GLU A 151 -16.56 30.02 0.30
C GLU A 151 -15.03 29.96 0.31
N GLU A 152 -14.38 30.60 -0.66
CA GLU A 152 -12.92 30.70 -0.69
C GLU A 152 -12.46 31.76 0.31
N LEU A 153 -11.77 31.32 1.37
CA LEU A 153 -11.19 32.22 2.37
C LEU A 153 -9.81 32.71 1.94
N LEU A 154 -9.01 31.80 1.38
CA LEU A 154 -7.66 32.10 0.95
C LEU A 154 -7.25 31.20 -0.21
N ARG A 155 -6.52 31.78 -1.16
CA ARG A 155 -5.82 31.07 -2.23
C ARG A 155 -4.38 31.55 -2.28
N LYS A 156 -3.45 30.60 -2.26
CA LYS A 156 -2.03 30.86 -2.55
C LYS A 156 -1.55 29.96 -3.68
N GLU A 157 -0.85 30.57 -4.62
CA GLU A 157 -0.13 29.89 -5.71
C GLU A 157 1.35 29.74 -5.33
N PHE A 158 1.91 28.59 -5.67
CA PHE A 158 3.29 28.20 -5.39
C PHE A 158 3.96 27.60 -6.63
N GLN A 159 5.29 27.68 -6.69
CA GLN A 159 6.12 27.23 -7.81
C GLN A 159 7.10 26.14 -7.37
#